data_AF-W2XSY4-F1
#
_entry.id   AF-W2XSY4-F1
#
_cell.length_a   1.000
_cell.length_b   1.000
_cell.length_c   1.000
_cell.angle_alpha   90.00
_cell.angle_beta   90.00
_cell.angle_gamma   90.00
#
_symmetry.space_group_name_H-M   'P 1'
#
loop_
_entity.id
_entity.type
_entity.pdbx_description
1 polymer ?
#
loop_
_entity_poly.entity_id
_entity_poly.type
_entity_poly.pdbx_seq_one_letter_code
_entity_poly.pdbx_strand_id
1 'polypeptide(L)' 'MKAYRLLDDEAEIAMAFGVLDMLTVVNPDKISVRGVAWVKAKIKQRCGAKGVPYSREKWRQFW' A
#
# COMPACT_ATOMS: atom_id res chain seq x y z
N MET A 1 4.41 -17.84 4.39
CA MET A 1 3.53 -16.67 4.57
C MET A 1 2.50 -16.70 3.46
N LYS A 2 1.22 -16.94 3.76
CA LYS A 2 0.18 -17.27 2.76
C LYS A 2 -1.04 -16.36 2.92
N ALA A 3 -0.83 -15.10 3.32
CA ALA A 3 -1.90 -14.29 3.89
C ALA A 3 -2.70 -13.47 2.87
N TYR A 4 -2.10 -12.95 1.80
CA TYR A 4 -2.86 -12.26 0.75
C TYR A 4 -2.13 -12.53 -0.55
N ARG A 5 -2.83 -12.97 -1.61
CA ARG A 5 -2.25 -13.19 -2.95
C ARG A 5 -1.84 -11.85 -3.61
N LEU A 6 -1.38 -10.86 -2.85
CA LEU A 6 -0.72 -9.69 -3.39
C LEU A 6 0.44 -10.19 -4.24
N LEU A 7 0.63 -9.62 -5.43
CA LEU A 7 1.85 -9.92 -6.20
C LEU A 7 3.03 -9.56 -5.30
N ASP A 8 4.05 -10.42 -5.23
CA ASP A 8 5.26 -10.16 -4.44
C ASP A 8 5.85 -8.78 -4.77
N ASP A 9 5.82 -8.39 -6.04
CA ASP A 9 6.18 -7.03 -6.50
C ASP A 9 5.30 -5.92 -5.89
N GLU A 10 4.01 -6.15 -5.77
CA GLU A 10 3.05 -5.18 -5.24
C GLU A 10 3.21 -5.02 -3.72
N ALA A 11 3.49 -6.13 -3.04
CA ALA A 11 3.83 -6.16 -1.63
C ALA A 11 5.20 -5.51 -1.37
N GLU A 12 6.20 -5.76 -2.22
CA GLU A 12 7.52 -5.13 -2.16
C GLU A 12 7.41 -3.61 -2.34
N ILE A 13 6.56 -3.14 -3.26
CA ILE A 13 6.29 -1.71 -3.45
C ILE A 13 5.65 -1.09 -2.20
N ALA A 14 4.73 -1.80 -1.54
CA ALA A 14 4.08 -1.30 -0.34
C ALA A 14 5.01 -1.32 0.88
N MET A 15 5.84 -2.36 0.99
CA MET A 15 6.89 -2.51 2.00
C MET A 15 8.11 -1.63 1.73
N ALA A 16 8.20 -1.01 0.54
CA ALA A 16 9.26 -0.08 0.22
C ALA A 16 9.26 1.13 1.17
N PHE A 17 10.47 1.57 1.49
CA PHE A 17 10.71 2.70 2.40
C PHE A 17 9.91 3.94 1.95
N GLY A 18 9.20 4.56 2.91
CA GLY A 18 8.38 5.76 2.69
C GLY A 18 6.97 5.53 2.13
N VAL A 19 6.45 4.29 2.12
CA VAL A 19 5.05 3.98 1.81
C VAL A 19 4.29 3.57 3.07
N LEU A 20 4.42 2.32 3.52
CA LEU A 20 3.86 1.87 4.82
C LEU A 20 4.56 2.55 6.00
N ASP A 21 5.86 2.79 5.87
CA ASP A 21 6.67 3.50 6.88
C ASP A 21 6.17 4.94 7.15
N MET A 22 5.63 5.65 6.15
CA MET A 22 5.05 6.98 6.41
C MET A 22 3.76 6.91 7.25
N LEU A 23 3.10 5.75 7.34
CA LEU A 23 1.97 5.57 8.25
C LEU A 23 2.42 5.33 9.70
N THR A 24 3.62 4.85 9.96
CA THR A 24 4.06 4.65 11.36
C THR A 24 4.46 5.99 12.01
N VAL A 25 4.87 6.96 11.20
CA VAL A 25 5.26 8.31 11.64
C VAL A 25 4.03 9.21 11.89
N VAL A 26 2.89 8.92 11.27
CA VAL A 26 1.66 9.72 11.44
C VAL A 26 0.81 9.11 12.57
N ASN A 27 0.22 9.98 13.40
CA ASN A 27 -0.61 9.57 14.52
C ASN A 27 -1.79 8.70 14.03
N PRO A 28 -1.99 7.46 14.53
CA PRO A 28 -2.97 6.49 14.00
C PRO A 28 -4.41 7.04 13.91
N ASP A 29 -4.78 7.95 14.82
CA ASP A 29 -6.08 8.61 14.83
C ASP A 29 -6.33 9.47 13.58
N LYS A 30 -5.27 10.03 12.98
CA LYS A 30 -5.32 10.82 11.73
C LYS A 30 -5.17 9.96 10.47
N ILE A 31 -4.82 8.68 10.61
CA ILE A 31 -4.55 7.78 9.49
C ILE A 31 -5.81 7.13 8.94
N SER A 32 -6.80 6.87 9.78
CA SER A 32 -7.90 5.94 9.49
C SER A 32 -8.63 6.19 8.16
N VAL A 33 -8.72 7.45 7.70
CA VAL A 33 -9.34 7.75 6.40
C VAL A 33 -8.34 8.34 5.40
N ARG A 34 -7.56 9.35 5.79
CA ARG A 34 -6.66 10.05 4.86
C ARG A 34 -5.34 9.32 4.63
N GLY A 35 -4.78 8.69 5.66
CA GLY A 35 -3.51 7.96 5.55
C GLY A 35 -3.65 6.72 4.67
N VAL A 36 -4.71 5.94 4.88
CA VAL A 36 -4.99 4.75 4.07
C VAL A 36 -5.23 5.09 2.59
N ALA A 37 -6.03 6.13 2.33
CA ALA A 37 -6.27 6.60 0.97
C ALA A 37 -4.98 7.07 0.29
N TRP A 38 -4.12 7.79 1.03
CA TRP A 38 -2.84 8.25 0.54
C TRP A 38 -1.88 7.09 0.24
N VAL A 39 -1.81 6.06 1.09
CA VAL A 39 -0.98 4.87 0.84
C VAL A 39 -1.47 4.11 -0.39
N LYS A 40 -2.79 3.88 -0.51
CA LYS A 40 -3.36 3.25 -1.71
C LYS A 40 -3.01 4.05 -2.99
N ALA A 41 -3.05 5.39 -2.93
CA ALA A 41 -2.65 6.24 -4.04
C ALA A 41 -1.15 6.13 -4.36
N LYS A 42 -0.28 6.08 -3.34
CA LYS A 42 1.18 5.97 -3.51
C LYS A 42 1.61 4.61 -4.05
N ILE A 43 1.00 3.53 -3.57
CA ILE A 43 1.20 2.18 -4.12
C ILE A 43 0.77 2.15 -5.59
N LYS A 44 -0.41 2.70 -5.92
CA LYS A 44 -0.88 2.79 -7.31
C LYS A 44 0.09 3.57 -8.20
N GLN A 45 0.61 4.70 -7.73
CA GLN A 45 1.59 5.50 -8.47
C GLN A 45 2.87 4.70 -8.74
N ARG A 46 3.42 4.03 -7.72
CA ARG A 46 4.65 3.25 -7.87
C ARG A 46 4.46 1.98 -8.69
N CYS A 47 3.30 1.33 -8.60
CA CYS A 47 2.92 0.23 -9.49
C CYS A 47 2.91 0.71 -10.94
N GLY A 48 2.29 1.86 -11.23
CA GLY A 48 2.32 2.46 -12.56
C GLY A 48 3.74 2.78 -13.07
N ALA A 49 4.61 3.29 -12.20
CA ALA A 49 6.00 3.58 -12.55
C ALA A 49 6.85 2.32 -12.81
N LYS A 50 6.59 1.22 -12.09
CA LYS A 50 7.26 -0.08 -12.31
C LYS A 50 6.58 -0.95 -13.39
N GLY A 51 5.43 -0.54 -13.93
CA GLY A 51 4.64 -1.35 -14.86
C GLY A 51 3.94 -2.56 -14.21
N VAL A 52 3.81 -2.56 -12.88
CA VAL A 52 3.17 -3.65 -12.12
C VAL A 52 1.66 -3.41 -12.05
N PRO A 53 0.81 -4.43 -12.27
CA PRO A 53 -0.63 -4.28 -12.14
C PRO A 53 -1.02 -4.04 -10.68
N TYR A 54 -1.78 -2.96 -10.44
CA TYR A 54 -2.29 -2.63 -9.10
C TYR A 54 -3.62 -3.35 -8.80
N SER A 55 -3.60 -4.23 -7.81
CA SER A 55 -4.73 -5.08 -7.38
C SER A 55 -5.60 -4.37 -6.33
N ARG A 56 -6.49 -3.47 -6.76
CA ARG A 56 -7.35 -2.69 -5.85
C ARG A 56 -8.18 -3.55 -4.89
N GLU A 57 -8.69 -4.69 -5.34
CA GLU A 57 -9.53 -5.58 -4.52
C GLU A 57 -8.74 -6.22 -3.36
N LYS A 58 -7.47 -6.56 -3.59
CA LYS A 58 -6.60 -7.13 -2.55
C LYS A 58 -6.24 -6.08 -1.50
N TRP A 59 -5.98 -4.84 -1.90
CA TRP A 59 -5.79 -3.71 -0.98
C TRP A 59 -7.06 -3.31 -0.22
N ARG A 60 -8.24 -3.69 -0.70
CA ARG A 60 -9.51 -3.53 0.03
C ARG A 60 -9.73 -4.66 1.05
N GLN A 61 -9.14 -5.83 0.86
CA GLN A 61 -9.20 -6.93 1.84
C GLN A 61 -8.13 -6.81 2.93
N PHE A 62 -6.99 -6.20 2.63
CA PHE A 62 -5.89 -6.00 3.57
C PHE A 62 -6.18 -4.92 4.63
N TRP A 63 -7.03 -3.94 4.31
CA TRP A 63 -7.35 -2.77 5.12
C TRP A 63 -8.82 -2.73 5.48
#